data_AF-A0A834E2W3-F1
#
_entry.id   AF-A0A834E2W3-F1
#
_cell.length_a   1.000
_cell.length_b   1.000
_cell.length_c   1.000
_cell.angle_alpha   90.00
_cell.angle_beta   90.00
_cell.angle_gamma   90.00
#
_symmetry.space_group_name_H-M   'P 1'
#
loop_
_entity.id
_entity.type
_entity.pdbx_description
1 polymer ?
#
loop_
_entity_poly.entity_id
_entity_poly.type
_entity_poly.pdbx_seq_one_letter_code
_entity_poly.pdbx_strand_id
1 'polypeptide(L)'
;MPLLAGQLGVEFFDEKLNSLCMAWLVDHVYAIREAATNNLMKLVQKFGTEWAQNTIVPKVLVMADDPNYLHRMTTLFCINALSEACGQEITTKQMLPIVLKMAGDQVANVRFNVAKSLQKIGPILDNE
;
A
#
# COMPACT_ATOMS: atom_id res chain seq x y z
N MET A 1 -14.02 -9.80 -1.91
CA MET A 1 -14.19 -8.33 -1.83
C MET A 1 -13.98 -7.62 -3.17
N PRO A 2 -12.91 -7.88 -3.97
CA PRO A 2 -12.71 -7.18 -5.26
C PRO A 2 -13.81 -7.45 -6.31
N LEU A 3 -14.41 -8.64 -6.28
CA LEU A 3 -15.55 -9.00 -7.13
C LEU A 3 -16.77 -8.12 -6.84
N LEU A 4 -17.23 -8.12 -5.58
CA LEU A 4 -18.32 -7.27 -5.07
C LEU A 4 -18.10 -5.79 -5.38
N ALA A 5 -16.89 -5.29 -5.13
CA ALA A 5 -16.56 -3.87 -5.31
C ALA A 5 -16.81 -3.38 -6.74
N GLY A 6 -16.53 -4.19 -7.77
CA GLY A 6 -16.87 -3.78 -9.13
C GLY A 6 -18.17 -4.34 -9.70
N GLN A 7 -18.95 -5.05 -8.91
CA GLN A 7 -20.38 -5.25 -9.22
C GLN A 7 -21.23 -4.11 -8.64
N LEU A 8 -20.78 -3.51 -7.54
CA LEU A 8 -21.52 -2.49 -6.79
C LEU A 8 -21.01 -1.05 -7.05
N GLY A 9 -19.85 -0.91 -7.68
CA GLY A 9 -19.27 0.40 -8.04
C GLY A 9 -18.34 0.98 -6.96
N VAL A 10 -17.58 2.00 -7.37
CA VAL A 10 -16.59 2.71 -6.54
C VAL A 10 -17.25 3.36 -5.32
N GLU A 11 -18.38 4.04 -5.52
CA GLU A 11 -19.12 4.75 -4.45
C GLU A 11 -19.52 3.80 -3.31
N PHE A 12 -20.08 2.62 -3.64
CA PHE A 12 -20.44 1.63 -2.63
C PHE A 12 -19.22 1.13 -1.85
N PHE A 13 -18.10 0.88 -2.55
CA PHE A 13 -16.87 0.46 -1.88
C PHE A 13 -16.39 1.54 -0.91
N ASP A 14 -16.35 2.80 -1.36
CA ASP A 14 -15.87 3.92 -0.56
C ASP A 14 -16.73 4.16 0.67
N GLU A 15 -18.05 4.02 0.55
CA GLU A 15 -18.97 4.18 1.69
C GLU A 15 -18.96 3.02 2.68
N LYS A 16 -18.87 1.77 2.20
CA LYS A 16 -19.20 0.59 3.03
C LYS A 16 -18.02 -0.32 3.33
N LEU A 17 -17.02 -0.38 2.44
CA LEU A 17 -15.98 -1.41 2.49
C LEU A 17 -14.57 -0.84 2.68
N ASN A 18 -14.36 0.43 2.39
CA ASN A 18 -13.05 1.08 2.49
C ASN A 18 -12.52 1.08 3.93
N SER A 19 -13.34 1.47 4.91
CA SER A 19 -12.95 1.45 6.33
C SER A 19 -12.55 0.05 6.82
N LEU A 20 -13.34 -0.97 6.44
CA LEU A 20 -13.06 -2.36 6.76
C LEU A 20 -11.77 -2.85 6.09
N CYS A 21 -11.55 -2.50 4.82
CA CYS A 21 -10.34 -2.88 4.11
C CYS A 21 -9.08 -2.26 4.74
N MET A 22 -9.17 -1.02 5.23
CA MET A 22 -8.07 -0.37 5.94
C MET A 22 -7.83 -1.00 7.31
N ALA A 23 -8.90 -1.38 8.03
CA ALA A 23 -8.77 -2.07 9.31
C ALA A 23 -8.01 -3.40 9.19
N TRP A 24 -8.20 -4.14 8.09
CA TRP A 24 -7.47 -5.40 7.86
C TRP A 24 -5.97 -5.23 7.62
N LEU A 25 -5.50 -4.04 7.23
CA LEU A 25 -4.06 -3.77 7.07
C LEU A 25 -3.33 -3.68 8.42
N VAL A 26 -4.06 -3.46 9.51
CA VAL A 26 -3.53 -3.36 10.87
C VAL A 26 -4.01 -4.52 11.76
N ASP A 27 -4.53 -5.59 11.15
CA ASP A 27 -4.97 -6.77 11.86
C ASP A 27 -3.80 -7.45 12.61
N HIS A 28 -4.07 -8.02 13.78
CA HIS A 28 -3.06 -8.72 14.56
C HIS A 28 -2.48 -9.95 13.83
N VAL A 29 -3.28 -10.61 12.98
CA VAL A 29 -2.90 -11.81 12.23
C VAL A 29 -2.21 -11.42 10.92
N TYR A 30 -0.96 -11.86 10.74
CA TYR A 30 -0.16 -11.56 9.53
C TYR A 30 -0.87 -11.96 8.22
N ALA A 31 -1.45 -13.17 8.18
CA ALA A 31 -2.13 -13.68 6.99
C ALA A 31 -3.30 -12.79 6.55
N ILE A 32 -3.97 -12.11 7.49
CA ILE A 32 -5.05 -11.16 7.17
C ILE A 32 -4.46 -9.90 6.53
N ARG A 33 -3.37 -9.36 7.07
CA ARG A 33 -2.68 -8.18 6.51
C ARG A 33 -2.13 -8.44 5.10
N GLU A 34 -1.58 -9.63 4.88
CA GLU A 34 -1.08 -10.06 3.57
C GLU A 34 -2.24 -10.18 2.55
N ALA A 35 -3.35 -10.81 2.93
CA ALA A 35 -4.54 -10.89 2.09
C ALA A 35 -5.13 -9.49 1.79
N ALA A 36 -5.14 -8.59 2.77
CA ALA A 36 -5.61 -7.21 2.61
C ALA A 36 -4.74 -6.42 1.62
N THR A 37 -3.41 -6.56 1.72
CA THR A 37 -2.45 -5.95 0.79
C THR A 37 -2.72 -6.39 -0.65
N ASN A 38 -2.90 -7.70 -0.87
CA ASN A 38 -3.23 -8.25 -2.18
C ASN A 38 -4.60 -7.78 -2.70
N ASN A 39 -5.57 -7.57 -1.80
CA ASN A 39 -6.88 -7.04 -2.17
C ASN A 39 -6.79 -5.58 -2.61
N LEU A 40 -5.96 -4.74 -1.97
CA LEU A 40 -5.75 -3.36 -2.41
C LEU A 40 -5.23 -3.29 -3.84
N MET A 41 -4.22 -4.09 -4.19
CA MET A 41 -3.70 -4.15 -5.56
C MET A 41 -4.82 -4.48 -6.57
N LYS A 42 -5.66 -5.48 -6.28
CA LYS A 42 -6.80 -5.85 -7.14
C LYS A 42 -7.85 -4.76 -7.25
N LEU A 43 -8.06 -3.97 -6.19
CA LEU A 43 -8.98 -2.83 -6.21
C LEU A 43 -8.41 -1.70 -7.06
N VAL A 44 -7.11 -1.39 -6.95
CA VAL A 44 -6.44 -0.40 -7.81
C VAL A 44 -6.50 -0.80 -9.27
N GLN A 45 -6.24 -2.06 -9.60
CA GLN A 45 -6.39 -2.57 -10.97
C GLN A 45 -7.82 -2.41 -11.52
N LYS A 46 -8.82 -2.39 -10.64
CA LYS A 46 -10.24 -2.30 -11.03
C LYS A 46 -10.77 -0.87 -11.10
N PHE A 47 -10.36 -0.03 -10.17
CA PHE A 47 -10.86 1.34 -10.01
C PHE A 47 -9.91 2.41 -10.56
N GLY A 48 -8.70 2.00 -10.94
CA GLY A 48 -7.72 2.87 -11.59
C GLY A 48 -6.79 3.58 -10.61
N THR A 49 -5.75 4.19 -11.20
CA THR A 49 -4.66 4.86 -10.50
C THR A 49 -5.10 6.15 -9.83
N GLU A 50 -5.99 6.93 -10.46
CA GLU A 50 -6.53 8.17 -9.90
C GLU A 50 -7.30 7.90 -8.60
N TRP A 51 -8.17 6.89 -8.60
CA TRP A 51 -8.86 6.47 -7.38
C TRP A 51 -7.88 6.00 -6.31
N ALA A 52 -6.87 5.21 -6.69
CA ALA A 52 -5.85 4.75 -5.75
C ALA A 52 -5.11 5.92 -5.11
N GLN A 53 -4.71 6.91 -5.92
CA GLN A 53 -3.99 8.10 -5.48
C GLN A 53 -4.80 8.93 -4.48
N ASN A 54 -6.10 9.06 -4.69
CA ASN A 54 -6.96 9.90 -3.87
C ASN A 54 -7.45 9.19 -2.60
N THR A 55 -7.66 7.87 -2.67
CA THR A 55 -8.38 7.12 -1.63
C THR A 55 -7.48 6.18 -0.83
N ILE A 56 -6.56 5.48 -1.49
CA ILE A 56 -5.81 4.36 -0.89
C ILE A 56 -4.39 4.75 -0.50
N VAL A 57 -3.65 5.39 -1.41
CA VAL A 57 -2.24 5.76 -1.20
C VAL A 57 -2.07 6.59 0.07
N PRO A 58 -2.84 7.66 0.33
CA PRO A 58 -2.63 8.48 1.52
C PRO A 58 -2.81 7.67 2.82
N LYS A 59 -3.82 6.79 2.87
CA LYS A 59 -4.09 5.95 4.05
C LYS A 59 -2.98 4.94 4.32
N VAL A 60 -2.43 4.36 3.25
CA VAL A 60 -1.31 3.42 3.34
C VAL A 60 -0.05 4.12 3.86
N LEU A 61 0.27 5.30 3.34
CA LEU A 61 1.50 6.00 3.67
C LEU A 61 1.49 6.54 5.10
N VAL A 62 0.33 6.93 5.65
CA VAL A 62 0.19 7.36 7.06
C VAL A 62 0.62 6.28 8.05
N MET A 63 0.42 5.01 7.74
CA MET A 63 0.84 3.89 8.60
C MET A 63 2.37 3.77 8.74
N ALA A 64 3.17 4.46 7.92
CA ALA A 64 4.62 4.51 8.05
C ALA A 64 5.09 5.13 9.37
N ASP A 65 4.24 5.93 10.01
CA ASP A 65 4.52 6.60 11.29
C ASP A 65 3.80 5.92 12.48
N ASP A 66 3.18 4.76 12.26
CA ASP A 66 2.45 4.05 13.31
C ASP A 66 3.42 3.59 14.44
N PRO A 67 3.04 3.73 15.73
CA PRO A 67 3.84 3.24 16.85
C PRO A 67 4.19 1.74 16.75
N ASN A 68 3.28 0.94 16.21
CA ASN A 68 3.47 -0.49 15.98
C ASN A 68 4.31 -0.74 14.72
N TYR A 69 5.51 -1.27 14.91
CA TYR A 69 6.42 -1.57 13.79
C TYR A 69 5.84 -2.59 12.79
N LEU A 70 4.91 -3.46 13.20
CA LEU A 70 4.25 -4.38 12.28
C LEU A 70 3.37 -3.64 11.27
N HIS A 71 2.74 -2.52 11.66
CA HIS A 71 1.93 -1.71 10.75
C HIS A 71 2.82 -0.92 9.80
N ARG A 72 3.95 -0.38 10.29
CA ARG A 72 4.99 0.22 9.45
C ARG A 72 5.51 -0.79 8.42
N MET A 73 5.77 -2.04 8.83
CA MET A 73 6.11 -3.09 7.88
C MET A 73 5.00 -3.34 6.85
N THR A 74 3.73 -3.34 7.25
CA THR A 74 2.61 -3.45 6.31
C THR A 74 2.62 -2.32 5.28
N THR A 75 2.97 -1.08 5.64
CA THR A 75 3.12 0.01 4.67
C THR A 75 4.09 -0.35 3.55
N LEU A 76 5.25 -0.91 3.88
CA LEU A 76 6.25 -1.35 2.89
C LEU A 76 5.68 -2.44 1.98
N PHE A 77 4.91 -3.38 2.53
CA PHE A 77 4.27 -4.43 1.74
C PHE A 77 3.18 -3.89 0.82
N CYS A 78 2.40 -2.91 1.27
CA CYS A 78 1.44 -2.21 0.43
C CYS A 78 2.13 -1.46 -0.70
N ILE A 79 3.21 -0.71 -0.43
CA ILE A 79 3.99 -0.02 -1.48
C ILE A 79 4.51 -1.04 -2.52
N ASN A 80 5.02 -2.17 -2.05
CA ASN A 80 5.50 -3.25 -2.91
C ASN A 80 4.42 -3.85 -3.81
N ALA A 81 3.16 -3.87 -3.37
CA ALA A 81 2.03 -4.39 -4.14
C ALA A 81 1.38 -3.34 -5.05
N LEU A 82 1.44 -2.07 -4.64
CA LEU A 82 0.76 -0.97 -5.33
C LEU A 82 1.63 -0.28 -6.38
N SER A 83 2.95 -0.28 -6.22
CA SER A 83 3.88 0.47 -7.08
C SER A 83 3.68 0.22 -8.58
N GLU A 84 3.58 -1.06 -9.00
CA GLU A 84 3.35 -1.40 -10.41
C GLU A 84 1.96 -0.95 -10.88
N ALA A 85 0.94 -1.18 -10.07
CA ALA A 85 -0.44 -0.84 -10.41
C ALA A 85 -0.68 0.68 -10.45
N CYS A 86 0.04 1.47 -9.65
CA CYS A 86 -0.03 2.92 -9.60
C CYS A 86 0.87 3.63 -10.64
N GLY A 87 1.86 2.92 -11.19
CA GLY A 87 2.79 3.46 -12.17
C GLY A 87 3.91 4.33 -11.58
N GLN A 88 4.82 4.74 -12.46
CA GLN A 88 6.07 5.43 -12.10
C GLN A 88 5.83 6.76 -11.40
N GLU A 89 4.95 7.62 -11.92
CA GLU A 89 4.77 8.97 -11.37
C GLU A 89 4.35 8.94 -9.88
N ILE A 90 3.32 8.16 -9.55
CA ILE A 90 2.84 8.02 -8.16
C ILE A 90 3.91 7.35 -7.30
N THR A 91 4.55 6.31 -7.82
CA THR A 91 5.60 5.58 -7.09
C THR A 91 6.76 6.51 -6.74
N THR A 92 7.26 7.29 -7.69
CA THR A 92 8.38 8.23 -7.51
C THR A 92 8.00 9.40 -6.62
N LYS A 93 6.84 10.04 -6.83
CA LYS A 93 6.48 11.28 -6.13
C LYS A 93 5.92 11.05 -4.72
N GLN A 94 5.26 9.92 -4.47
CA GLN A 94 4.55 9.69 -3.19
C GLN A 94 5.11 8.51 -2.40
N MET A 95 5.38 7.37 -3.03
CA MET A 95 5.77 6.16 -2.30
C MET A 95 7.26 6.14 -1.96
N LEU A 96 8.13 6.44 -2.92
CA LEU A 96 9.58 6.42 -2.74
C LEU A 96 10.06 7.32 -1.59
N PRO A 97 9.58 8.56 -1.41
CA PRO A 97 9.99 9.40 -0.28
C PRO A 97 9.72 8.74 1.08
N ILE A 98 8.59 8.01 1.19
CA ILE A 98 8.23 7.29 2.41
C ILE A 98 9.15 6.09 2.63
N VAL A 99 9.43 5.30 1.59
CA VAL A 99 10.39 4.18 1.69
C VAL A 99 11.77 4.68 2.15
N LEU A 100 12.25 5.79 1.58
CA LEU A 100 13.54 6.37 1.96
C LEU A 100 13.54 6.92 3.39
N LYS A 101 12.47 7.61 3.82
CA LYS A 101 12.29 8.05 5.22
C LYS A 101 12.39 6.86 6.19
N MET A 102 11.75 5.74 5.85
CA MET A 102 11.74 4.53 6.68
C MET A 102 13.11 3.83 6.77
N ALA A 103 14.09 4.19 5.94
CA ALA A 103 15.47 3.70 6.09
C ALA A 103 16.08 4.11 7.46
N GLY A 104 15.58 5.19 8.05
CA GLY A 104 15.93 5.66 9.40
C GLY A 104 15.13 5.04 10.55
N ASP A 105 14.30 4.01 10.29
CA ASP A 105 13.46 3.40 11.34
C ASP A 105 14.32 2.81 12.47
N GLN A 106 13.82 2.88 13.70
CA GLN A 106 14.50 2.35 14.88
C GLN A 106 14.61 0.81 14.86
N VAL A 107 13.65 0.12 14.24
CA VAL A 107 13.57 -1.32 14.19
C VAL A 107 14.34 -1.86 12.98
N ALA A 108 15.35 -2.70 13.23
CA ALA A 108 16.20 -3.26 12.18
C ALA A 108 15.44 -4.03 11.10
N ASN A 109 14.38 -4.76 11.48
CA ASN A 109 13.56 -5.51 10.53
C ASN A 109 12.80 -4.58 9.56
N VAL A 110 12.38 -3.38 10.00
CA VAL A 110 11.78 -2.39 9.11
C VAL A 110 12.82 -1.93 8.09
N ARG A 111 14.02 -1.55 8.54
CA ARG A 111 15.13 -1.14 7.65
C ARG A 111 15.51 -2.24 6.64
N PHE A 112 15.50 -3.50 7.06
CA PHE A 112 15.75 -4.63 6.16
C PHE A 112 14.67 -4.75 5.08
N ASN A 113 13.40 -4.54 5.44
CA ASN A 113 12.31 -4.55 4.47
C ASN A 113 12.32 -3.30 3.58
N VAL A 114 12.85 -2.16 4.02
CA VAL A 114 13.10 -0.99 3.15
C VAL A 114 14.04 -1.36 2.00
N ALA A 115 15.14 -2.06 2.28
CA ALA A 115 16.05 -2.51 1.22
C ALA A 115 15.37 -3.44 0.21
N LYS A 116 14.52 -4.36 0.68
CA LYS A 116 13.71 -5.23 -0.19
C LYS A 116 12.70 -4.44 -1.01
N SER A 117 12.05 -3.45 -0.41
CA SER A 117 11.11 -2.58 -1.11
C SER A 117 11.81 -1.78 -2.20
N LEU A 118 12.98 -1.19 -1.92
CA LEU A 118 13.78 -0.48 -2.92
C LEU A 118 14.18 -1.38 -4.09
N GLN A 119 14.62 -2.62 -3.81
CA GLN A 119 14.90 -3.60 -4.85
C GLN A 119 13.68 -3.87 -5.73
N LYS A 120 12.49 -3.97 -5.13
CA LYS A 120 11.27 -4.28 -5.86
C LYS A 120 10.72 -3.11 -6.69
N ILE A 121 10.78 -1.88 -6.16
CA ILE A 121 10.26 -0.71 -6.87
C ILE A 121 11.28 -0.10 -7.83
N GLY A 122 12.57 -0.38 -7.68
CA GLY A 122 13.65 0.15 -8.53
C GLY A 122 13.36 0.08 -10.03
N PRO A 123 12.99 -1.09 -10.60
CA PRO A 123 12.67 -1.21 -12.03
C PRO A 123 11.52 -0.32 -12.53
N ILE A 124 10.66 0.16 -11.64
CA ILE A 124 9.54 1.06 -11.98
C ILE A 124 10.04 2.50 -12.09
N LEU A 125 11.07 2.86 -11.33
CA LEU A 125 11.66 4.20 -11.29
C LEU A 125 12.50 4.50 -12.53
N ASP A 126 13.13 3.47 -13.11
CA ASP A 126 14.12 3.57 -14.19
C ASP A 126 13.51 3.61 -15.61
N ASN A 127 12.18 3.64 -15.75
CA ASN A 127 11.53 3.75 -17.05
C ASN A 127 11.62 5.20 -17.59
N GLU A 128 12.70 5.52 -18.30
CA GLU A 128 12.74 6.58 -19.33
C GLU A 128 12.96 5.96 -20.71
#